data_AF-A8MCM5-F1
#
_entry.id   AF-A8MCM5-F1
#
_cell.length_a   1.000
_cell.length_b   1.000
_cell.length_c   1.000
_cell.angle_alpha   90.00
_cell.angle_beta   90.00
_cell.angle_gamma   90.00
#
_symmetry.space_group_name_H-M   'P 1'
#
loop_
_entity.id
_entity.type
_entity.pdbx_description
1 polymer ?
#
loop_
_entity_poly.entity_id
_entity_poly.type
_entity_poly.pdbx_seq_one_letter_code
_entity_poly.pdbx_strand_id
1 'polypeptide(L)'
;MSLCLLEHRDMVISGLAVFAASFMLLSQYWLTNLSLLGPISLASILIALTAFMAHELMHRYVARRLGYIACFRLVKYGLVMLLVTALIGLAARSPFMMGAPGAVAIGPNILGKENSKYRALIALAGPGTNVIMAALFYALTLPTVNNAALLLVLRLTYILNSILALFNSLPIPPLDGYQVVKNREYGLWLTLMVSSILVSIPALGYLL
;
A
#
# COMPACT_ATOMS: atom_id res chain seq x y z
N MET A 1 -28.04 -2.13 -13.21
CA MET A 1 -27.37 -3.43 -12.91
C MET A 1 -25.93 -3.12 -12.50
N SER A 2 -25.57 -3.42 -11.25
CA SER A 2 -24.46 -2.79 -10.51
C SER A 2 -23.08 -3.25 -11.00
N LEU A 3 -22.36 -2.37 -11.68
CA LEU A 3 -20.99 -2.60 -12.19
C LEU A 3 -19.97 -3.06 -11.12
N CYS A 4 -20.25 -2.80 -9.84
CA CYS A 4 -19.39 -3.14 -8.69
C CYS A 4 -20.02 -4.13 -7.69
N LEU A 5 -20.90 -5.05 -8.11
CA LEU A 5 -21.63 -5.97 -7.19
C LEU A 5 -20.77 -6.73 -6.18
N LEU A 6 -19.57 -7.15 -6.60
CA LEU A 6 -18.68 -7.99 -5.80
C LEU A 6 -17.57 -7.20 -5.09
N GLU A 7 -17.60 -5.88 -5.20
CA GLU A 7 -16.53 -4.99 -4.73
C GLU A 7 -16.23 -5.18 -3.24
N HIS A 8 -17.25 -5.21 -2.39
CA HIS A 8 -17.07 -5.39 -0.95
C HIS A 8 -16.42 -6.73 -0.61
N ARG A 9 -16.87 -7.82 -1.27
CA ARG A 9 -16.30 -9.16 -1.07
C ARG A 9 -14.84 -9.18 -1.49
N ASP A 10 -14.53 -8.62 -2.65
CA ASP A 10 -13.18 -8.60 -3.20
C ASP A 10 -12.23 -7.76 -2.34
N MET A 11 -12.70 -6.63 -1.80
CA MET A 11 -11.98 -5.81 -0.82
C MET A 11 -11.63 -6.59 0.45
N VAL A 12 -12.61 -7.30 1.03
CA VAL A 12 -12.42 -8.11 2.24
C VAL A 12 -11.40 -9.22 1.98
N ILE A 13 -11.54 -9.96 0.87
CA ILE A 13 -10.60 -11.05 0.53
C ILE A 13 -9.19 -10.50 0.34
N SER A 14 -9.03 -9.39 -0.39
CA SER A 14 -7.72 -8.78 -0.63
C SER A 14 -7.08 -8.27 0.66
N GLY A 15 -7.85 -7.58 1.50
CA GLY A 15 -7.38 -7.09 2.80
C GLY A 15 -6.95 -8.23 3.74
N LEU A 16 -7.76 -9.30 3.83
CA LEU A 16 -7.41 -10.50 4.61
C LEU A 16 -6.15 -11.18 4.08
N ALA A 17 -5.93 -11.17 2.77
CA ALA A 17 -4.73 -11.74 2.18
C ALA A 17 -3.47 -10.93 2.51
N VAL A 18 -3.53 -9.60 2.46
CA VAL A 18 -2.40 -8.75 2.88
C VAL A 18 -2.12 -8.88 4.38
N PHE A 19 -3.18 -8.96 5.19
CA PHE A 19 -3.06 -9.28 6.61
C PHE A 19 -2.34 -10.62 6.81
N ALA A 20 -2.82 -11.70 6.16
CA ALA A 20 -2.23 -13.03 6.30
C ALA A 20 -0.76 -13.06 5.82
N ALA A 21 -0.46 -12.45 4.67
CA ALA A 21 0.89 -12.38 4.12
C ALA A 21 1.85 -11.63 5.04
N SER A 22 1.46 -10.45 5.52
CA SER A 22 2.28 -9.66 6.46
C SER A 22 2.44 -10.35 7.81
N PHE A 23 1.38 -10.95 8.35
CA PHE A 23 1.40 -11.68 9.62
C PHE A 23 2.30 -12.92 9.54
N MET A 24 2.25 -13.63 8.41
CA MET A 24 3.11 -14.78 8.14
C MET A 24 4.59 -14.38 8.03
N LEU A 25 4.91 -13.31 7.29
CA LEU A 25 6.28 -12.82 7.18
C LEU A 25 6.87 -12.34 8.52
N LEU A 26 6.05 -11.71 9.35
CA LEU A 26 6.47 -11.24 10.68
C LEU A 26 6.42 -12.35 11.75
N SER A 27 6.14 -13.60 11.36
CA SER A 27 5.93 -14.67 12.33
C SER A 27 7.17 -15.05 13.15
N GLN A 28 8.36 -14.84 12.59
CA GLN A 28 9.62 -15.10 13.30
C GLN A 28 9.70 -14.33 14.63
N TYR A 29 9.13 -13.12 14.70
CA TYR A 29 9.15 -12.32 15.92
C TYR A 29 8.27 -12.90 17.04
N TRP A 30 7.05 -13.39 16.74
CA TRP A 30 6.19 -13.98 17.79
C TRP A 30 6.47 -15.45 18.07
N LEU A 31 6.98 -16.21 17.08
CA LEU A 31 7.42 -17.60 17.31
C LEU A 31 8.59 -17.66 18.30
N THR A 32 9.42 -16.63 18.34
CA THR A 32 10.54 -16.51 19.30
C THR A 32 10.11 -15.84 20.61
N ASN A 33 9.13 -14.94 20.58
CA ASN A 33 8.59 -14.30 21.78
C ASN A 33 7.07 -14.11 21.67
N LEU A 34 6.31 -14.99 22.35
CA LEU A 34 4.84 -15.03 22.27
C LEU A 34 4.18 -13.71 22.70
N SER A 35 4.82 -12.90 23.55
CA SER A 35 4.30 -11.58 23.94
C SER A 35 4.15 -10.61 22.76
N LEU A 36 4.87 -10.86 21.66
CA LEU A 36 4.81 -10.05 20.44
C LEU A 36 3.65 -10.45 19.51
N LEU A 37 2.92 -11.54 19.80
CA LEU A 37 1.78 -11.98 18.97
C LEU A 37 0.73 -10.88 18.79
N GLY A 38 0.35 -10.22 19.89
CA GLY A 38 -0.61 -9.11 19.86
C GLY A 38 -0.10 -7.91 19.05
N PRO A 39 1.07 -7.36 19.36
CA PRO A 39 1.71 -6.29 18.58
C PRO A 39 1.83 -6.62 17.09
N ILE A 40 2.30 -7.81 16.72
CA ILE A 40 2.47 -8.19 15.31
C ILE A 40 1.13 -8.32 14.61
N SER A 41 0.13 -8.91 15.27
CA SER A 41 -1.24 -8.95 14.73
C SER A 41 -1.77 -7.55 14.45
N LEU A 42 -1.58 -6.62 15.39
CA LEU A 42 -1.98 -5.23 15.23
C LEU A 42 -1.24 -4.55 14.08
N ALA A 43 0.09 -4.73 13.97
CA ALA A 43 0.88 -4.19 12.87
C ALA A 43 0.40 -4.72 11.52
N SER A 44 0.17 -6.02 11.38
CA SER A 44 -0.35 -6.63 10.15
C SER A 44 -1.73 -6.10 9.75
N ILE A 45 -2.61 -5.87 10.73
CA ILE A 45 -3.92 -5.24 10.48
C ILE A 45 -3.72 -3.80 9.97
N LEU A 46 -2.88 -3.01 10.64
CA LEU A 46 -2.62 -1.63 10.23
C LEU A 46 -1.96 -1.56 8.85
N ILE A 47 -1.03 -2.46 8.52
CA ILE A 47 -0.40 -2.55 7.20
C ILE A 47 -1.46 -2.85 6.13
N ALA A 48 -2.31 -3.85 6.34
CA ALA A 48 -3.37 -4.20 5.39
C ALA A 48 -4.34 -3.03 5.15
N LEU A 49 -4.74 -2.33 6.23
CA LEU A 49 -5.68 -1.23 6.17
C LEU A 49 -5.09 0.06 5.59
N THR A 50 -3.87 0.42 5.98
CA THR A 50 -3.28 1.73 5.65
C THR A 50 -2.40 1.67 4.41
N ALA A 51 -1.54 0.66 4.29
CA ALA A 51 -0.55 0.60 3.23
C ALA A 51 -1.12 0.08 1.91
N PHE A 52 -2.10 -0.84 1.99
CA PHE A 52 -2.78 -1.42 0.82
C PHE A 52 -4.21 -0.90 0.63
N MET A 53 -5.09 -1.07 1.62
CA MET A 53 -6.51 -0.72 1.43
C MET A 53 -6.72 0.78 1.26
N ALA A 54 -6.10 1.64 2.08
CA ALA A 54 -6.24 3.08 1.92
C ALA A 54 -5.66 3.57 0.58
N HIS A 55 -4.54 2.99 0.13
CA HIS A 55 -3.95 3.23 -1.18
C HIS A 55 -4.96 2.97 -2.33
N GLU A 56 -5.50 1.76 -2.40
CA GLU A 56 -6.46 1.36 -3.44
C GLU A 56 -7.78 2.15 -3.33
N LEU A 57 -8.29 2.36 -2.12
CA LEU A 57 -9.50 3.14 -1.91
C LEU A 57 -9.33 4.60 -2.34
N MET A 58 -8.12 5.17 -2.23
CA MET A 58 -7.86 6.52 -2.68
C MET A 58 -7.78 6.65 -4.20
N HIS A 59 -7.23 5.67 -4.92
CA HIS A 59 -7.40 5.60 -6.38
C HIS A 59 -8.88 5.64 -6.78
N ARG A 60 -9.67 4.77 -6.15
CA ARG A 60 -11.12 4.68 -6.41
C ARG A 60 -11.84 5.98 -6.07
N TYR A 61 -11.54 6.57 -4.93
CA TYR A 61 -12.18 7.80 -4.46
C TYR A 61 -11.90 8.94 -5.44
N VAL A 62 -10.64 9.19 -5.78
CA VAL A 62 -10.26 10.26 -6.71
C VAL A 62 -10.84 10.02 -8.10
N ALA A 63 -10.81 8.77 -8.60
CA ALA A 63 -11.41 8.44 -9.88
C ALA A 63 -12.91 8.78 -9.95
N ARG A 64 -13.68 8.39 -8.92
CA ARG A 64 -15.12 8.70 -8.85
C ARG A 64 -15.39 10.19 -8.72
N ARG A 65 -14.57 10.91 -7.95
CA ARG A 65 -14.67 12.38 -7.81
C ARG A 65 -14.40 13.11 -9.13
N LEU A 66 -13.59 12.53 -10.01
CA LEU A 66 -13.28 13.06 -11.34
C LEU A 66 -14.24 12.56 -12.44
N GLY A 67 -15.31 11.86 -12.07
CA GLY A 67 -16.37 11.40 -12.99
C GLY A 67 -16.11 10.04 -13.65
N TYR A 68 -15.08 9.30 -13.23
CA TYR A 68 -14.82 7.95 -13.74
C TYR A 68 -15.65 6.90 -12.99
N ILE A 69 -16.08 5.88 -13.74
CA ILE A 69 -16.57 4.64 -13.12
C ILE A 69 -15.35 3.89 -12.58
N ALA A 70 -15.28 3.65 -11.28
CA ALA A 70 -14.17 2.91 -10.67
C ALA A 70 -14.69 1.85 -9.70
N CYS A 71 -14.28 0.59 -9.89
CA CYS A 71 -14.63 -0.52 -9.00
C CYS A 71 -13.36 -1.26 -8.58
N PHE A 72 -13.21 -1.53 -7.30
CA PHE A 72 -12.18 -2.45 -6.81
C PHE A 72 -12.52 -3.89 -7.23
N ARG A 73 -11.51 -4.64 -7.67
CA ARG A 73 -11.64 -6.03 -8.11
C ARG A 73 -10.50 -6.88 -7.58
N LEU A 74 -10.82 -8.10 -7.20
CA LEU A 74 -9.82 -9.10 -6.82
C LEU A 74 -8.99 -9.49 -8.05
N VAL A 75 -7.67 -9.50 -7.90
CA VAL A 75 -6.72 -9.96 -8.92
C VAL A 75 -6.16 -11.31 -8.45
N LYS A 76 -6.80 -12.41 -8.88
CA LYS A 76 -6.50 -13.77 -8.40
C LYS A 76 -5.02 -14.15 -8.54
N TYR A 77 -4.39 -13.81 -9.67
CA TYR A 77 -2.97 -14.09 -9.89
C TYR A 77 -2.08 -13.29 -8.93
N GLY A 78 -2.40 -12.02 -8.70
CA GLY A 78 -1.68 -11.17 -7.75
C GLY A 78 -1.87 -11.63 -6.30
N LEU A 79 -3.04 -12.18 -5.97
CA LEU A 79 -3.31 -12.82 -4.67
C LEU A 79 -2.43 -14.05 -4.45
N VAL A 80 -2.37 -14.95 -5.43
CA VAL A 80 -1.51 -16.15 -5.36
C VAL A 80 -0.05 -15.75 -5.28
N MET A 81 0.39 -14.79 -6.10
CA MET A 81 1.76 -14.27 -6.07
C MET A 81 2.12 -13.69 -4.71
N LEU A 82 1.23 -12.89 -4.10
CA LEU A 82 1.43 -12.33 -2.76
C LEU A 82 1.66 -13.43 -1.72
N LEU A 83 0.80 -14.45 -1.68
CA LEU A 83 0.89 -15.51 -0.69
C LEU A 83 2.13 -16.40 -0.91
N VAL A 84 2.44 -16.75 -2.16
CA VAL A 84 3.61 -17.57 -2.50
C VAL A 84 4.90 -16.83 -2.19
N THR A 85 5.01 -15.55 -2.57
CA THR A 85 6.22 -14.77 -2.30
C THR A 85 6.39 -14.49 -0.81
N ALA A 86 5.30 -14.24 -0.06
CA ALA A 86 5.36 -14.15 1.39
C ALA A 86 5.85 -15.45 2.03
N LEU A 87 5.45 -16.61 1.51
CA LEU A 87 5.91 -17.92 2.02
C LEU A 87 7.40 -18.13 1.72
N ILE A 88 7.84 -17.76 0.52
CA ILE A 88 9.26 -17.79 0.14
C ILE A 88 10.06 -16.83 1.03
N GLY A 89 9.57 -15.62 1.26
CA GLY A 89 10.21 -14.64 2.16
C GLY A 89 10.35 -15.18 3.57
N LEU A 90 9.29 -15.81 4.11
CA LEU A 90 9.35 -16.49 5.40
C LEU A 90 10.43 -17.59 5.43
N ALA A 91 10.45 -18.47 4.42
CA ALA A 91 11.42 -19.56 4.33
C ALA A 91 12.87 -19.03 4.21
N ALA A 92 13.06 -17.95 3.46
CA ALA A 92 14.35 -17.28 3.27
C ALA A 92 14.74 -16.35 4.43
N ARG A 93 13.88 -16.17 5.44
CA ARG A 93 14.02 -15.15 6.51
C ARG A 93 14.28 -13.75 5.96
N SER A 94 13.62 -13.44 4.85
CA SER A 94 13.70 -12.15 4.17
C SER A 94 12.33 -11.48 4.18
N PRO A 95 12.23 -10.19 4.51
CA PRO A 95 10.97 -9.44 4.54
C PRO A 95 10.48 -9.10 3.12
N PHE A 96 10.37 -10.11 2.26
CA PHE A 96 10.00 -9.97 0.86
C PHE A 96 8.63 -10.59 0.60
N MET A 97 7.71 -9.78 0.08
CA MET A 97 6.48 -10.23 -0.55
C MET A 97 6.15 -9.29 -1.71
N MET A 98 5.54 -9.83 -2.76
CA MET A 98 5.16 -9.09 -3.95
C MET A 98 3.87 -9.66 -4.54
N GLY A 99 2.98 -8.77 -4.97
CA GLY A 99 1.72 -9.13 -5.60
C GLY A 99 0.60 -8.20 -5.12
N ALA A 100 -0.18 -7.68 -6.05
CA ALA A 100 -1.36 -6.89 -5.75
C ALA A 100 -2.59 -7.82 -5.73
N PRO A 101 -3.15 -8.18 -4.56
CA PRO A 101 -4.26 -9.12 -4.47
C PRO A 101 -5.57 -8.54 -5.01
N GLY A 102 -5.65 -7.22 -5.14
CA GLY A 102 -6.73 -6.51 -5.80
C GLY A 102 -6.24 -5.19 -6.36
N ALA A 103 -7.02 -4.62 -7.26
CA ALA A 103 -6.74 -3.34 -7.89
C ALA A 103 -8.05 -2.63 -8.27
N VAL A 104 -8.01 -1.29 -8.35
CA VAL A 104 -9.13 -0.50 -8.85
C VAL A 104 -9.18 -0.52 -10.38
N ALA A 105 -10.22 -1.14 -10.93
CA ALA A 105 -10.54 -1.06 -12.34
C ALA A 105 -11.19 0.30 -12.66
N ILE A 106 -10.48 1.14 -13.40
CA ILE A 106 -10.94 2.47 -13.85
C ILE A 106 -11.54 2.33 -15.26
N GLY A 107 -12.84 2.52 -15.36
CA GLY A 107 -13.61 2.52 -16.60
C GLY A 107 -13.64 3.89 -17.30
N PRO A 108 -14.62 4.13 -18.18
CA PRO A 108 -14.75 5.39 -18.91
C PRO A 108 -15.19 6.54 -17.99
N ASN A 109 -14.82 7.77 -18.38
CA ASN A 109 -15.36 8.97 -17.76
C ASN A 109 -16.81 9.23 -18.22
N ILE A 110 -17.75 9.30 -17.29
CA ILE A 110 -19.19 9.49 -17.55
C ILE A 110 -19.46 10.89 -18.13
N LEU A 111 -18.59 11.86 -17.84
CA LEU A 111 -18.68 13.23 -18.34
C LEU A 111 -18.08 13.40 -19.75
N GLY A 112 -17.61 12.31 -20.38
CA GLY A 112 -17.03 12.32 -21.73
C GLY A 112 -15.69 13.02 -21.88
N LYS A 113 -15.07 13.46 -20.77
CA LYS A 113 -13.79 14.18 -20.75
C LYS A 113 -12.68 13.28 -20.22
N GLU A 114 -12.07 12.50 -21.11
CA GLU A 114 -10.78 11.87 -20.82
C GLU A 114 -9.70 12.97 -20.74
N ASN A 115 -9.01 13.04 -19.60
CA ASN A 115 -8.00 14.06 -19.35
C ASN A 115 -6.74 13.39 -18.78
N SER A 116 -5.61 13.60 -19.46
CA SER A 116 -4.29 13.09 -19.07
C SER A 116 -3.96 13.42 -17.62
N LYS A 117 -4.23 14.67 -17.21
CA LYS A 117 -4.01 15.13 -15.84
C LYS A 117 -4.88 14.38 -14.83
N TYR A 118 -6.11 14.03 -15.19
CA TYR A 118 -6.99 13.27 -14.30
C TYR A 118 -6.49 11.85 -14.12
N ARG A 119 -6.03 11.19 -15.19
CA ARG A 119 -5.41 9.86 -15.10
C ARG A 119 -4.15 9.88 -14.22
N ALA A 120 -3.33 10.92 -14.34
CA ALA A 120 -2.17 11.12 -13.47
C ALA A 120 -2.56 11.37 -12.01
N LEU A 121 -3.56 12.21 -11.73
CA LEU A 121 -4.05 12.46 -10.38
C LEU A 121 -4.64 11.20 -9.72
N ILE A 122 -5.36 10.38 -10.50
CA ILE A 122 -5.86 9.09 -10.01
C ILE A 122 -4.68 8.19 -9.64
N ALA A 123 -3.69 8.04 -10.52
CA ALA A 123 -2.49 7.24 -10.24
C ALA A 123 -1.67 7.79 -9.06
N LEU A 124 -1.61 9.10 -8.85
CA LEU A 124 -0.90 9.68 -7.71
C LEU A 124 -1.61 9.43 -6.37
N ALA A 125 -2.94 9.25 -6.38
CA ALA A 125 -3.76 9.17 -5.17
C ALA A 125 -3.35 8.03 -4.22
N GLY A 126 -3.08 6.84 -4.75
CA GLY A 126 -2.63 5.69 -3.96
C GLY A 126 -1.28 5.94 -3.29
N PRO A 127 -0.17 6.12 -4.03
CA PRO A 127 1.16 6.32 -3.45
C PRO A 127 1.23 7.60 -2.61
N GLY A 128 0.49 8.67 -2.97
CA GLY A 128 0.38 9.86 -2.15
C GLY A 128 -0.26 9.59 -0.77
N THR A 129 -1.23 8.69 -0.70
CA THR A 129 -1.82 8.24 0.58
C THR A 129 -0.79 7.50 1.42
N ASN A 130 0.05 6.67 0.79
CA ASN A 130 1.12 5.96 1.49
C ASN A 130 2.19 6.92 2.03
N VAL A 131 2.54 7.98 1.30
CA VAL A 131 3.42 9.04 1.82
C VAL A 131 2.83 9.69 3.07
N ILE A 132 1.54 10.04 3.04
CA ILE A 132 0.85 10.67 4.17
C ILE A 132 0.81 9.72 5.38
N MET A 133 0.44 8.46 5.16
CA MET A 133 0.41 7.44 6.22
C MET A 133 1.80 7.18 6.79
N ALA A 134 2.83 7.08 5.96
CA ALA A 134 4.20 6.92 6.41
C ALA A 134 4.64 8.10 7.30
N ALA A 135 4.38 9.34 6.88
CA ALA A 135 4.71 10.52 7.67
C ALA A 135 3.97 10.54 9.02
N LEU A 136 2.68 10.17 9.01
CA LEU A 136 1.86 10.07 10.22
C LEU A 136 2.41 9.03 11.20
N PHE A 137 2.64 7.79 10.74
CA PHE A 137 3.15 6.72 11.62
C PHE A 137 4.57 7.02 12.11
N TYR A 138 5.43 7.62 11.29
CA TYR A 138 6.74 8.09 11.73
C TYR A 138 6.63 9.12 12.84
N ALA A 139 5.78 10.15 12.68
CA ALA A 139 5.57 11.16 13.70
C ALA A 139 5.09 10.55 15.04
N LEU A 140 4.23 9.52 14.97
CA LEU A 140 3.76 8.79 16.16
C LEU A 140 4.87 7.97 16.85
N THR A 141 5.96 7.61 16.17
CA THR A 141 7.10 6.92 16.82
C THR A 141 7.88 7.83 17.75
N LEU A 142 7.96 9.13 17.45
CA LEU A 142 8.80 10.10 18.17
C LEU A 142 8.45 10.21 19.68
N PRO A 143 7.18 10.33 20.09
CA PRO A 143 6.83 10.35 21.52
C PRO A 143 6.78 8.96 22.17
N THR A 144 6.86 7.87 21.40
CA THR A 144 6.53 6.51 21.86
C THR A 144 7.76 5.72 22.34
N VAL A 145 8.73 6.40 22.95
CA VAL A 145 10.03 5.79 23.31
C VAL A 145 9.95 4.76 24.45
N ASN A 146 8.95 4.86 25.34
CA ASN A 146 8.86 4.04 26.55
C ASN A 146 8.03 2.75 26.39
N ASN A 147 7.37 2.55 25.24
CA ASN A 147 6.57 1.36 24.98
C ASN A 147 7.11 0.62 23.76
N ALA A 148 8.02 -0.34 24.01
CA ALA A 148 8.70 -1.08 22.95
C ALA A 148 7.73 -1.83 22.02
N ALA A 149 6.64 -2.39 22.55
CA ALA A 149 5.64 -3.10 21.77
C ALA A 149 4.89 -2.17 20.82
N LEU A 150 4.40 -1.03 21.32
CA LEU A 150 3.72 -0.04 20.48
C LEU A 150 4.69 0.58 19.46
N LEU A 151 5.93 0.87 19.87
CA LEU A 151 6.95 1.40 18.99
C LEU A 151 7.26 0.45 17.82
N LEU A 152 7.31 -0.87 18.09
CA LEU A 152 7.45 -1.89 17.05
C LEU A 152 6.30 -1.83 16.03
N VAL A 153 5.04 -1.77 16.50
CA VAL A 153 3.85 -1.65 15.64
C VAL A 153 3.93 -0.43 14.74
N LEU A 154 4.22 0.73 15.32
CA LEU A 154 4.31 2.00 14.60
C LEU A 154 5.44 1.98 13.56
N ARG A 155 6.63 1.47 13.93
CA ARG A 155 7.77 1.36 13.02
C ARG A 155 7.49 0.42 11.85
N LEU A 156 6.93 -0.76 12.09
CA LEU A 156 6.59 -1.69 11.02
C LEU A 156 5.55 -1.07 10.06
N THR A 157 4.50 -0.46 10.61
CA THR A 157 3.46 0.18 9.79
C THR A 157 4.02 1.35 8.97
N TYR A 158 4.89 2.16 9.58
CA TYR A 158 5.63 3.23 8.90
C TYR A 158 6.48 2.70 7.75
N ILE A 159 7.34 1.71 8.01
CA ILE A 159 8.27 1.13 7.03
C ILE A 159 7.50 0.59 5.82
N LEU A 160 6.40 -0.14 6.05
CA LEU A 160 5.64 -0.71 4.93
C LEU A 160 4.93 0.36 4.09
N ASN A 161 4.40 1.42 4.71
CA ASN A 161 3.83 2.54 3.97
C ASN A 161 4.91 3.30 3.18
N SER A 162 6.10 3.55 3.76
CA SER A 162 7.18 4.26 3.06
C SER A 162 7.73 3.45 1.88
N ILE A 163 7.93 2.14 2.07
CA ILE A 163 8.30 1.21 1.00
C ILE A 163 7.27 1.25 -0.13
N LEU A 164 5.98 1.08 0.16
CA LEU A 164 4.96 1.08 -0.89
C LEU A 164 4.79 2.44 -1.57
N ALA A 165 5.01 3.55 -0.87
CA ALA A 165 5.08 4.88 -1.47
C ALA A 165 6.23 4.97 -2.47
N LEU A 166 7.43 4.59 -2.05
CA LEU A 166 8.63 4.63 -2.89
C LEU A 166 8.50 3.72 -4.12
N PHE A 167 8.13 2.46 -3.92
CA PHE A 167 7.94 1.50 -5.02
C PHE A 167 6.89 2.01 -6.01
N ASN A 168 5.71 2.41 -5.56
CA ASN A 168 4.67 2.88 -6.49
C ASN A 168 4.97 4.26 -7.11
N SER A 169 5.97 5.00 -6.64
CA SER A 169 6.44 6.22 -7.32
C SER A 169 7.36 5.92 -8.52
N LEU A 170 7.92 4.71 -8.62
CA LEU A 170 8.83 4.36 -9.73
C LEU A 170 8.09 4.36 -11.08
N PRO A 171 8.70 4.90 -12.15
CA PRO A 171 8.07 5.00 -13.47
C PRO A 171 8.17 3.69 -14.27
N ILE A 172 7.85 2.56 -13.64
CA ILE A 172 8.00 1.21 -14.21
C ILE A 172 6.62 0.52 -14.23
N PRO A 173 6.11 0.02 -15.37
CA PRO A 173 4.89 -0.77 -15.38
C PRO A 173 5.03 -2.03 -14.49
N PRO A 174 4.02 -2.42 -13.71
CA PRO A 174 2.64 -1.90 -13.63
C PRO A 174 2.42 -0.80 -12.57
N LEU A 175 3.47 -0.21 -12.00
CA LEU A 175 3.41 0.70 -10.85
C LEU A 175 2.73 2.04 -11.19
N ASP A 176 2.18 2.73 -10.19
CA ASP A 176 1.40 3.94 -10.41
C ASP A 176 2.19 5.11 -11.00
N GLY A 177 3.46 5.25 -10.60
CA GLY A 177 4.38 6.28 -11.08
C GLY A 177 4.54 6.23 -12.59
N TYR A 178 4.45 5.04 -13.20
CA TYR A 178 4.45 4.89 -14.64
C TYR A 178 3.25 5.59 -15.28
N GLN A 179 2.07 5.49 -14.70
CA GLN A 179 0.87 6.14 -15.23
C GLN A 179 0.96 7.66 -15.13
N VAL A 180 1.57 8.21 -14.08
CA VAL A 180 1.80 9.66 -13.96
C VAL A 180 2.72 10.15 -15.08
N VAL A 181 3.85 9.47 -15.31
CA VAL A 181 4.82 9.82 -16.36
C VAL A 181 4.26 9.60 -17.76
N LYS A 182 3.53 8.49 -18.00
CA LYS A 182 2.88 8.20 -19.28
C LYS A 182 1.90 9.29 -19.70
N ASN A 183 1.23 9.91 -18.73
CA ASN A 183 0.32 11.05 -18.94
C ASN A 183 1.05 12.41 -19.02
N ARG A 184 2.40 12.41 -19.11
CA ARG A 184 3.27 13.58 -19.26
C ARG A 184 3.24 14.58 -18.10
N GLU A 185 2.80 14.14 -16.92
CA GLU A 185 2.73 14.98 -15.72
C GLU A 185 4.00 14.85 -14.87
N TYR A 186 5.16 15.15 -15.46
CA TYR A 186 6.47 14.95 -14.83
C TYR A 186 6.64 15.73 -13.52
N GLY A 187 6.02 16.91 -13.39
CA GLY A 187 6.05 17.69 -12.15
C GLY A 187 5.35 16.97 -10.99
N LEU A 188 4.20 16.35 -11.24
CA LEU A 188 3.47 15.55 -10.25
C LEU A 188 4.23 14.27 -9.89
N TRP A 189 4.89 13.66 -10.87
CA TRP A 189 5.73 12.49 -10.62
C TRP A 189 6.94 12.86 -9.76
N LEU A 190 7.62 13.97 -10.06
CA LEU A 190 8.79 14.40 -9.31
C LEU A 190 8.44 14.73 -7.85
N THR A 191 7.33 15.43 -7.60
CA THR A 191 6.89 15.72 -6.22
C THR A 191 6.55 14.45 -5.46
N LEU A 192 5.90 13.47 -6.11
CA LEU A 192 5.62 12.17 -5.51
C LEU A 192 6.91 11.41 -5.19
N MET A 193 7.85 11.33 -6.13
CA MET A 193 9.13 10.64 -5.95
C MET A 193 9.95 11.26 -4.81
N VAL A 194 10.11 12.59 -4.82
CA VAL A 194 10.88 13.31 -3.78
C VAL A 194 10.24 13.12 -2.40
N SER A 195 8.92 13.27 -2.28
CA SER A 195 8.23 13.06 -0.99
C SER A 195 8.34 11.61 -0.51
N SER A 196 8.28 10.63 -1.41
CA SER A 196 8.46 9.21 -1.10
C SER A 196 9.88 8.89 -0.64
N ILE A 197 10.90 9.50 -1.25
CA ILE A 197 12.30 9.38 -0.80
C ILE A 197 12.46 10.00 0.59
N LEU A 198 12.01 11.24 0.77
CA LEU A 198 12.16 11.97 2.04
C LEU A 198 11.52 11.21 3.21
N VAL A 199 10.32 10.66 3.02
CA VAL A 199 9.63 9.90 4.07
C VAL A 199 10.29 8.54 4.32
N SER A 200 11.09 8.01 3.38
CA SER A 200 11.77 6.72 3.52
C SER A 200 13.15 6.80 4.19
N ILE A 201 13.77 7.98 4.26
CA ILE A 201 15.11 8.14 4.86
C ILE A 201 15.16 7.63 6.31
N PRO A 202 14.23 7.99 7.22
CA PRO A 202 14.28 7.51 8.60
C PRO A 202 14.15 5.98 8.73
N ALA A 203 13.49 5.32 7.77
CA ALA A 203 13.35 3.86 7.77
C ALA A 203 14.70 3.14 7.64
N LEU A 204 15.70 3.75 6.98
CA LEU A 204 17.04 3.17 6.87
C LEU A 204 17.70 3.01 8.25
N GLY A 205 17.46 3.94 9.17
CA GLY A 205 17.95 3.85 10.55
C GLY A 205 17.24 2.81 11.41
N TYR A 206 16.15 2.21 10.94
CA TYR A 206 15.47 1.10 11.60
C TYR A 206 15.83 -0.27 10.99
N LEU A 207 16.43 -0.28 9.80
CA LEU A 207 16.81 -1.49 9.05
C LEU A 207 18.30 -1.85 9.20
N LEU A 208 19.13 -0.90 9.63
CA LEU A 208 20.55 -1.05 9.95
C LEU A 208 20.74 -1.23 11.47
#